data_AF-A0AB34TIK6-F1
#
_entry.id   AF-A0AB34TIK6-F1
#
_cell.length_a   1.000
_cell.length_b   1.000
_cell.length_c   1.000
_cell.angle_alpha   90.00
_cell.angle_beta   90.00
_cell.angle_gamma   90.00
#
_symmetry.space_group_name_H-M   'P 1'
#
loop_
_entity.id
_entity.type
_entity.pdbx_description
1 polymer ?
#
loop_
_entity_poly.entity_id
_entity_poly.type
_entity_poly.pdbx_seq_one_letter_code
_entity_poly.pdbx_strand_id
1 'polypeptide(L)'
;MFTTLAAVLVALALGHVAPAAAASLRRFDGFRRWLGWLDAHGGKAWQGPAGVALALLPPLLLMALLAWLLRGVLFGLPSLLLGVAVLAWCWGPRDLDRDIEAIIDADDAATRQAAVRNLQSAGGSLREDVPSLVEATVLNALRRWFAVLFWFLLLGPAGALGYRLLALMAESPMRARVPVEPLALAQRLLGWIEWPVAQLMAFSMALVGNFDTAWKAWRQAHGERLAGTIGFLGAVARASVSAELREDAHDYTEAGLLPVWQRLPDLRDAMSLVWRMLLLWLALLALLVIAGWVT
;
A
#
# COMPACT_ATOMS: atom_id res chain seq x y z
N MET A 1 21.01 2.12 -8.47
CA MET A 1 20.24 0.99 -9.00
C MET A 1 20.54 -0.29 -8.21
N PHE A 2 21.80 -0.75 -8.15
CA PHE A 2 22.14 -1.92 -7.33
C PHE A 2 21.86 -1.72 -5.82
N THR A 3 22.28 -0.59 -5.24
CA THR A 3 22.08 -0.30 -3.80
C THR A 3 20.62 -0.20 -3.38
N THR A 4 19.74 0.29 -4.26
CA THR A 4 18.29 0.37 -4.01
C THR A 4 17.65 -1.02 -4.01
N LEU A 5 18.02 -1.87 -4.97
CA LEU A 5 17.52 -3.24 -5.05
C LEU A 5 18.02 -4.10 -3.86
N ALA A 6 19.30 -3.97 -3.50
CA ALA A 6 19.86 -4.60 -2.31
C ALA A 6 19.19 -4.10 -1.03
N ALA A 7 18.87 -2.81 -0.93
CA ALA A 7 18.13 -2.27 0.20
C ALA A 7 16.72 -2.87 0.32
N VAL A 8 16.00 -3.12 -0.79
CA VAL A 8 14.69 -3.79 -0.74
C VAL A 8 14.83 -5.21 -0.18
N LEU A 9 15.75 -6.01 -0.71
CA LEU A 9 15.98 -7.39 -0.26
C LEU A 9 16.39 -7.45 1.22
N VAL A 10 17.30 -6.58 1.64
CA VAL A 10 17.76 -6.50 3.04
C VAL A 10 16.65 -5.98 3.95
N ALA A 11 15.81 -5.05 3.49
CA ALA A 11 14.67 -4.55 4.27
C ALA A 11 13.60 -5.61 4.47
N LEU A 12 13.33 -6.42 3.44
CA LEU A 12 12.45 -7.59 3.54
C LEU A 12 13.00 -8.59 4.54
N ALA A 13 14.28 -8.94 4.42
CA ALA A 13 14.93 -9.88 5.33
C ALA A 13 14.93 -9.38 6.79
N LEU A 14 15.25 -8.10 7.03
CA LEU A 14 15.23 -7.50 8.37
C LEU A 14 13.82 -7.28 8.93
N GLY A 15 12.83 -7.03 8.07
CA GLY A 15 11.43 -6.89 8.45
C GLY A 15 10.88 -8.13 9.18
N HIS A 16 11.37 -9.31 8.82
CA HIS A 16 11.06 -10.57 9.51
C HIS A 16 11.76 -10.73 10.87
N VAL A 17 12.90 -10.07 11.10
CA VAL A 17 13.78 -10.34 12.26
C VAL A 17 13.54 -9.38 13.44
N ALA A 18 13.05 -8.16 13.22
CA ALA A 18 12.89 -7.16 14.29
C ALA A 18 11.55 -6.38 14.28
N PRO A 19 10.40 -7.06 14.48
CA PRO A 19 9.07 -6.42 14.45
C PRO A 19 8.84 -5.43 15.61
N ALA A 20 9.53 -5.56 16.75
CA ALA A 20 9.27 -4.75 17.95
C ALA A 20 9.95 -3.37 17.94
N ALA A 21 11.24 -3.28 17.58
CA ALA A 21 12.00 -2.02 17.59
C ALA A 21 11.44 -0.98 16.61
N ALA A 22 10.92 -1.44 15.49
CA ALA A 22 10.33 -0.55 14.52
C ALA A 22 8.97 0.00 15.04
N ALA A 23 8.20 -0.70 15.89
CA ALA A 23 6.82 -0.31 16.26
C ALA A 23 6.76 1.02 17.04
N SER A 24 7.80 1.33 17.80
CA SER A 24 7.95 2.57 18.56
C SER A 24 8.33 3.78 17.69
N LEU A 25 9.16 3.60 16.65
CA LEU A 25 9.56 4.66 15.70
C LEU A 25 8.50 4.92 14.61
N ARG A 26 7.48 4.06 14.50
CA ARG A 26 6.48 3.99 13.40
C ARG A 26 5.25 4.88 13.56
N ARG A 27 5.14 5.69 14.61
CA ARG A 27 4.06 6.69 14.70
C ARG A 27 4.52 7.94 13.95
N PHE A 28 3.87 8.27 12.84
CA PHE A 28 4.08 9.52 12.09
C PHE A 28 3.64 10.78 12.89
N ASP A 29 3.79 10.75 14.21
CA ASP A 29 3.46 11.83 15.15
C ASP A 29 4.31 13.08 14.85
N GLY A 30 5.52 12.91 14.29
CA GLY A 30 6.31 14.02 13.75
C GLY A 30 5.57 14.76 12.63
N PHE A 31 5.10 14.03 11.61
CA PHE A 31 4.31 14.61 10.52
C PHE A 31 2.97 15.15 11.02
N ARG A 32 2.33 14.49 12.00
CA ARG A 32 1.09 14.98 12.62
C ARG A 32 1.28 16.34 13.30
N ARG A 33 2.37 16.50 14.05
CA ARG A 33 2.74 17.77 14.67
C ARG A 33 3.10 18.81 13.63
N TRP A 34 3.79 18.43 12.56
CA TRP A 34 4.10 19.32 11.43
C TRP A 34 2.82 19.87 10.76
N LEU A 35 1.85 19.01 10.45
CA LEU A 35 0.55 19.44 9.92
C LEU A 35 -0.17 20.39 10.89
N GLY A 36 -0.16 20.09 12.19
CA GLY A 36 -0.74 21.00 13.20
C GLY A 36 -0.01 22.33 13.31
N TRP A 37 1.30 22.35 13.12
CA TRP A 37 2.09 23.58 13.08
C TRP A 37 1.77 24.42 11.84
N LEU A 38 1.63 23.77 10.67
CA LEU A 38 1.20 24.42 9.42
C LEU A 38 -0.22 24.97 9.52
N ASP A 39 -1.11 24.26 10.22
CA ASP A 39 -2.47 24.75 10.49
C ASP A 39 -2.46 26.03 11.34
N ALA A 40 -1.57 26.10 12.33
CA ALA A 40 -1.42 27.27 13.18
C ALA A 40 -0.67 28.45 12.53
N HIS A 41 0.36 28.20 11.71
CA HIS A 41 1.32 29.23 11.23
C HIS A 41 1.37 29.39 9.70
N GLY A 42 0.77 28.49 8.93
CA GLY A 42 0.90 28.46 7.47
C GLY A 42 0.03 29.47 6.72
N GLY A 43 -0.88 30.15 7.41
CA GLY A 43 -1.70 31.24 6.88
C GLY A 43 -2.44 30.86 5.58
N LYS A 44 -2.56 31.83 4.65
CA LYS A 44 -3.26 31.63 3.37
C LYS A 44 -2.58 30.58 2.47
N ALA A 45 -1.27 30.42 2.56
CA ALA A 45 -0.53 29.48 1.71
C ALA A 45 -0.85 28.01 2.07
N TRP A 46 -1.08 27.73 3.36
CA TRP A 46 -1.56 26.42 3.83
C TRP A 46 -3.01 26.14 3.44
N GLN A 47 -3.86 27.18 3.35
CA GLN A 47 -5.27 27.03 2.98
C GLN A 47 -5.48 26.80 1.47
N GLY A 48 -4.51 27.21 0.63
CA GLY A 48 -4.60 27.06 -0.83
C GLY A 48 -3.93 25.79 -1.36
N PRO A 49 -3.85 25.61 -2.69
CA PRO A 49 -3.24 24.42 -3.32
C PRO A 49 -1.74 24.27 -2.98
N ALA A 50 -1.06 25.36 -2.66
CA ALA A 50 0.33 25.34 -2.19
C ALA A 50 0.50 24.59 -0.86
N GLY A 51 -0.57 24.37 -0.09
CA GLY A 51 -0.54 23.63 1.17
C GLY A 51 0.03 22.22 1.00
N VAL A 52 -0.28 21.53 -0.10
CA VAL A 52 0.29 20.19 -0.38
C VAL A 52 1.80 20.26 -0.51
N ALA A 53 2.31 21.24 -1.28
CA ALA A 53 3.74 21.44 -1.44
C ALA A 53 4.40 21.84 -0.11
N LEU A 54 3.80 22.73 0.68
CA LEU A 54 4.30 23.11 2.00
C LEU A 54 4.37 21.93 2.98
N ALA A 55 3.41 21.02 2.92
CA ALA A 55 3.41 19.82 3.77
C ALA A 55 4.49 18.82 3.36
N LEU A 56 4.68 18.59 2.05
CA LEU A 56 5.52 17.50 1.54
C LEU A 56 6.95 17.91 1.21
N LEU A 57 7.17 19.12 0.72
CA LEU A 57 8.47 19.56 0.19
C LEU A 57 9.56 19.63 1.27
N PRO A 58 9.32 20.15 2.49
CA PRO A 58 10.34 20.14 3.55
C PRO A 58 10.83 18.74 3.97
N PRO A 59 9.97 17.76 4.32
CA PRO A 59 10.45 16.43 4.68
C PRO A 59 11.08 15.70 3.48
N LEU A 60 10.61 15.95 2.26
CA LEU A 60 11.21 15.37 1.05
C LEU A 60 12.60 15.93 0.75
N LEU A 61 12.80 17.25 0.88
CA LEU A 61 14.11 17.87 0.72
C LEU A 61 15.09 17.38 1.77
N LEU A 62 14.65 17.25 3.03
CA LEU A 62 15.48 16.70 4.10
C LEU A 62 15.92 15.26 3.78
N MET A 63 14.98 14.42 3.32
CA MET A 63 15.28 13.04 2.93
C MET A 63 16.22 12.98 1.71
N ALA A 64 16.00 13.82 0.70
CA ALA A 64 16.85 13.90 -0.48
C ALA A 64 18.26 14.39 -0.14
N LEU A 65 18.40 15.36 0.77
CA LEU A 65 19.68 15.85 1.28
C LEU A 65 20.41 14.77 2.06
N LEU A 66 19.72 14.04 2.94
CA LEU A 66 20.29 12.93 3.71
C LEU A 66 20.77 11.81 2.77
N ALA A 67 19.95 11.44 1.79
CA ALA A 67 20.32 10.48 0.76
C ALA A 67 21.50 10.98 -0.08
N TRP A 68 21.58 12.28 -0.39
CA TRP A 68 22.73 12.87 -1.10
C TRP A 68 24.01 12.84 -0.28
N LEU A 69 23.96 13.20 1.00
CA LEU A 69 25.12 13.21 1.89
C LEU A 69 25.70 11.80 2.12
N LEU A 70 24.84 10.78 2.13
CA LEU A 70 25.23 9.39 2.35
C LEU A 70 25.64 8.67 1.05
N ARG A 71 25.52 9.32 -0.12
CA ARG A 71 25.96 8.73 -1.40
C ARG A 71 27.48 8.59 -1.41
N GLY A 72 27.96 7.39 -1.75
CA GLY A 72 29.39 7.09 -1.93
C GLY A 72 30.20 6.91 -0.64
N VAL A 73 29.58 7.07 0.53
CA VAL A 73 30.24 6.82 1.82
C VAL A 73 30.32 5.32 2.09
N LEU A 74 31.48 4.81 2.53
CA LEU A 74 31.70 3.41 2.96
C LEU A 74 31.07 2.37 2.00
N PHE A 75 31.44 2.43 0.71
CA PHE A 75 30.94 1.53 -0.34
C PHE A 75 29.40 1.53 -0.52
N GLY A 76 28.71 2.58 -0.04
CA GLY A 76 27.25 2.71 -0.15
C GLY A 76 26.46 2.01 0.96
N LEU A 77 27.12 1.42 1.97
CA LEU A 77 26.45 0.82 3.13
C LEU A 77 25.49 1.78 3.84
N PRO A 78 25.82 3.06 4.11
CA PRO A 78 24.91 3.97 4.79
C PRO A 78 23.67 4.30 3.94
N SER A 79 23.82 4.36 2.61
CA SER A 79 22.69 4.54 1.70
C SER A 79 21.76 3.33 1.70
N LEU A 80 22.32 2.11 1.81
CA LEU A 80 21.55 0.88 1.96
C LEU A 80 20.79 0.87 3.29
N LEU A 81 21.45 1.17 4.40
CA LEU A 81 20.83 1.26 5.72
C LEU A 81 19.72 2.31 5.76
N LEU A 82 19.92 3.47 5.14
CA LEU A 82 18.87 4.49 5.01
C LEU A 82 17.68 3.95 4.23
N GLY A 83 17.91 3.29 3.08
CA GLY A 83 16.84 2.71 2.29
C GLY A 83 16.03 1.67 3.06
N VAL A 84 16.72 0.79 3.78
CA VAL A 84 16.11 -0.20 4.67
C VAL A 84 15.28 0.47 5.75
N ALA A 85 15.85 1.46 6.45
CA ALA A 85 15.16 2.18 7.51
C ALA A 85 13.91 2.89 6.98
N VAL A 86 13.98 3.53 5.80
CA VAL A 86 12.85 4.23 5.20
C VAL A 86 11.76 3.27 4.74
N LEU A 87 12.10 2.13 4.13
CA LEU A 87 11.12 1.09 3.80
C LEU A 87 10.42 0.55 5.05
N ALA A 88 11.20 0.18 6.08
CA ALA A 88 10.67 -0.30 7.34
C ALA A 88 9.77 0.74 8.03
N TRP A 89 10.09 2.03 7.88
CA TRP A 89 9.28 3.13 8.39
C TRP A 89 8.00 3.35 7.56
N CYS A 90 8.09 3.30 6.23
CA CYS A 90 6.98 3.55 5.31
C CYS A 90 5.96 2.40 5.29
N TRP A 91 6.40 1.15 5.41
CA TRP A 91 5.51 -0.01 5.56
C TRP A 91 4.65 0.04 6.83
N GLY A 92 5.08 0.80 7.83
CA GLY A 92 4.23 1.19 8.94
C GLY A 92 3.87 0.07 9.92
N PRO A 93 3.13 0.40 11.00
CA PRO A 93 3.00 -0.41 12.22
C PRO A 93 1.89 -1.47 12.21
N ARG A 94 1.28 -1.77 11.07
CA ARG A 94 0.20 -2.76 11.03
C ARG A 94 0.53 -3.77 9.94
N ASP A 95 0.54 -5.04 10.31
CA ASP A 95 0.48 -6.10 9.33
C ASP A 95 -0.96 -6.11 8.85
N LEU A 96 -1.18 -5.99 7.53
CA LEU A 96 -2.51 -6.16 6.97
C LEU A 96 -3.09 -7.51 7.44
N ASP A 97 -2.21 -8.50 7.62
CA ASP A 97 -2.50 -9.79 8.22
C ASP A 97 -3.13 -9.68 9.62
N ARG A 98 -2.59 -8.85 10.52
CA ARG A 98 -3.17 -8.64 11.86
C ARG A 98 -4.52 -7.92 11.82
N ASP A 99 -4.68 -6.97 10.91
CA ASP A 99 -5.96 -6.26 10.76
C ASP A 99 -7.05 -7.22 10.24
N ILE A 100 -6.69 -8.15 9.35
CA ILE A 100 -7.60 -9.18 8.84
C ILE A 100 -7.85 -10.27 9.88
N GLU A 101 -6.81 -10.76 10.57
CA GLU A 101 -6.97 -11.77 11.63
C GLU A 101 -7.85 -11.23 12.76
N ALA A 102 -7.71 -9.94 13.14
CA ALA A 102 -8.60 -9.30 14.10
C ALA A 102 -10.07 -9.25 13.66
N ILE A 103 -10.36 -9.32 12.35
CA ILE A 103 -11.72 -9.42 11.82
C ILE A 103 -12.20 -10.88 11.86
N ILE A 104 -11.33 -11.82 11.53
CA ILE A 104 -11.64 -13.25 11.46
C ILE A 104 -11.84 -13.85 12.87
N ASP A 105 -10.97 -13.49 13.82
CA ASP A 105 -10.98 -13.95 15.22
C ASP A 105 -12.00 -13.20 16.10
N ALA A 106 -12.64 -12.14 15.58
CA ALA A 106 -13.66 -11.42 16.34
C ALA A 106 -14.93 -12.28 16.54
N ASP A 107 -15.13 -12.70 17.79
CA ASP A 107 -16.27 -13.53 18.20
C ASP A 107 -17.60 -12.76 18.25
N ASP A 108 -17.57 -11.46 18.59
CA ASP A 108 -18.75 -10.61 18.67
C ASP A 108 -18.85 -9.59 17.52
N ALA A 109 -20.09 -9.21 17.19
CA ALA A 109 -20.38 -8.32 16.07
C ALA A 109 -19.82 -6.90 16.28
N ALA A 110 -19.73 -6.42 17.53
CA ALA A 110 -19.27 -5.06 17.83
C ALA A 110 -17.75 -4.93 17.64
N THR A 111 -16.98 -5.89 18.15
CA THR A 111 -15.53 -6.01 17.94
C THR A 111 -15.21 -6.19 16.47
N ARG A 112 -15.97 -7.03 15.75
CA ARG A 112 -15.81 -7.19 14.29
C ARG A 112 -16.06 -5.87 13.56
N GLN A 113 -17.13 -5.15 13.87
CA GLN A 113 -17.42 -3.88 13.23
C GLN A 113 -16.37 -2.80 13.57
N ALA A 114 -15.77 -2.83 14.76
CA ALA A 114 -14.64 -1.98 15.11
C ALA A 114 -13.38 -2.34 14.29
N ALA A 115 -13.08 -3.63 14.14
CA ALA A 115 -11.97 -4.12 13.34
C ALA A 115 -12.12 -3.76 11.85
N VAL A 116 -13.33 -3.91 11.29
CA VAL A 116 -13.66 -3.49 9.91
C VAL A 116 -13.50 -1.98 9.75
N ARG A 117 -14.01 -1.17 10.69
CA ARG A 117 -13.82 0.28 10.68
C ARG A 117 -12.34 0.68 10.75
N ASN A 118 -11.54 -0.06 11.52
CA ASN A 118 -10.09 0.15 11.59
C ASN A 118 -9.39 -0.19 10.26
N LEU A 119 -9.75 -1.29 9.61
CA LEU A 119 -9.25 -1.65 8.28
C LEU A 119 -9.61 -0.60 7.22
N GLN A 120 -10.86 -0.13 7.24
CA GLN A 120 -11.38 0.85 6.29
C GLN A 120 -10.77 2.25 6.49
N SER A 121 -10.62 2.69 7.74
CA SER A 121 -10.00 3.99 8.07
C SER A 121 -8.49 4.02 7.85
N ALA A 122 -7.80 2.87 7.88
CA ALA A 122 -6.36 2.76 7.68
C ALA A 122 -5.95 2.66 6.20
N GLY A 123 -6.82 2.11 5.35
CA GLY A 123 -6.59 1.97 3.91
C GLY A 123 -7.14 3.10 3.05
N GLY A 124 -7.70 4.14 3.66
CA GLY A 124 -8.33 5.23 2.95
C GLY A 124 -9.58 4.83 2.16
N SER A 125 -10.39 3.93 2.74
CA SER A 125 -11.78 3.81 2.37
C SER A 125 -12.61 4.50 3.45
N LEU A 126 -12.58 5.82 3.46
CA LEU A 126 -13.57 6.65 4.15
C LEU A 126 -14.69 7.10 3.19
N ARG A 127 -14.82 6.42 2.04
CA ARG A 127 -16.09 6.35 1.33
C ARG A 127 -16.90 5.27 2.04
N GLU A 128 -18.03 5.68 2.61
CA GLU A 128 -19.06 4.78 3.15
C GLU A 128 -19.57 3.76 2.11
N ASP A 129 -19.17 3.92 0.84
CA ASP A 129 -19.56 3.13 -0.32
C ASP A 129 -18.60 1.98 -0.70
N VAL A 130 -17.61 1.58 0.12
CA VAL A 130 -16.79 0.40 -0.25
C VAL A 130 -17.59 -0.89 -0.03
N PRO A 131 -17.99 -1.61 -1.09
CA PRO A 131 -19.02 -2.64 -0.98
C PRO A 131 -18.50 -3.97 -0.42
N SER A 132 -17.18 -4.17 -0.33
CA SER A 132 -16.61 -5.47 0.07
C SER A 132 -15.30 -5.37 0.88
N LEU A 133 -15.11 -6.35 1.78
CA LEU A 133 -13.88 -6.54 2.56
C LEU A 133 -12.68 -6.90 1.67
N VAL A 134 -12.91 -7.58 0.53
CA VAL A 134 -11.91 -7.89 -0.49
C VAL A 134 -11.29 -6.62 -1.07
N GLU A 135 -12.14 -5.67 -1.46
CA GLU A 135 -11.70 -4.39 -2.02
C GLU A 135 -10.91 -3.58 -0.99
N ALA A 136 -11.39 -3.50 0.25
CA ALA A 136 -10.67 -2.83 1.33
C ALA A 136 -9.28 -3.47 1.57
N THR A 137 -9.18 -4.79 1.48
CA THR A 137 -7.92 -5.54 1.64
C THR A 137 -6.93 -5.20 0.53
N VAL A 138 -7.37 -5.26 -0.73
CA VAL A 138 -6.49 -4.99 -1.88
C VAL A 138 -6.09 -3.52 -1.96
N LEU A 139 -6.99 -2.59 -1.67
CA LEU A 139 -6.65 -1.16 -1.61
C LEU A 139 -5.67 -0.88 -0.47
N ASN A 140 -5.85 -1.50 0.70
CA ASN A 140 -4.85 -1.42 1.76
C ASN A 140 -3.50 -1.98 1.32
N ALA A 141 -3.48 -3.13 0.64
CA ALA A 141 -2.25 -3.73 0.13
C ALA A 141 -1.56 -2.81 -0.87
N LEU A 142 -2.31 -2.22 -1.81
CA LEU A 142 -1.81 -1.21 -2.74
C LEU A 142 -1.11 -0.09 -1.98
N ARG A 143 -1.78 0.49 -0.99
CA ARG A 143 -1.30 1.69 -0.32
C ARG A 143 -0.21 1.46 0.72
N ARG A 144 -0.16 0.27 1.29
CA ARG A 144 0.79 -0.05 2.36
C ARG A 144 2.04 -0.73 1.83
N TRP A 145 1.91 -1.57 0.81
CA TRP A 145 3.01 -2.40 0.32
C TRP A 145 3.42 -2.03 -1.10
N PHE A 146 2.53 -2.19 -2.08
CA PHE A 146 2.89 -2.11 -3.50
C PHE A 146 3.29 -0.70 -3.95
N ALA A 147 2.56 0.34 -3.52
CA ALA A 147 2.88 1.70 -3.90
C ALA A 147 4.17 2.19 -3.24
N VAL A 148 4.39 1.85 -1.96
CA VAL A 148 5.66 2.14 -1.27
C VAL A 148 6.83 1.47 -1.99
N LEU A 149 6.69 0.19 -2.34
CA LEU A 149 7.70 -0.57 -3.07
C LEU A 149 7.98 0.03 -4.46
N PHE A 150 6.93 0.32 -5.21
CA PHE A 150 7.02 0.87 -6.56
C PHE A 150 7.76 2.22 -6.57
N TRP A 151 7.33 3.16 -5.72
CA TRP A 151 7.94 4.48 -5.65
C TRP A 151 9.32 4.47 -5.01
N PHE A 152 9.61 3.50 -4.13
CA PHE A 152 10.97 3.25 -3.65
C PHE A 152 11.89 2.78 -4.77
N LEU A 153 11.43 1.87 -5.61
CA LEU A 153 12.24 1.36 -6.72
C LEU A 153 12.55 2.48 -7.73
N LEU A 154 11.56 3.32 -8.03
CA LEU A 154 11.66 4.36 -9.04
C LEU A 154 12.43 5.60 -8.57
N LEU A 155 12.17 6.07 -7.34
CA LEU A 155 12.66 7.35 -6.82
C LEU A 155 13.49 7.21 -5.53
N GLY A 156 13.74 5.98 -5.07
CA GLY A 156 14.51 5.70 -3.86
C GLY A 156 13.77 6.06 -2.56
N PRO A 157 14.51 6.30 -1.46
CA PRO A 157 13.93 6.60 -0.15
C PRO A 157 13.00 7.82 -0.15
N ALA A 158 13.33 8.85 -0.94
CA ALA A 158 12.50 10.06 -1.05
C ALA A 158 11.14 9.76 -1.70
N GLY A 159 11.09 8.87 -2.70
CA GLY A 159 9.85 8.44 -3.34
C GLY A 159 8.90 7.72 -2.39
N ALA A 160 9.42 6.73 -1.67
CA ALA A 160 8.67 5.99 -0.67
C ALA A 160 8.08 6.90 0.41
N LEU A 161 8.91 7.80 0.94
CA LEU A 161 8.48 8.77 1.95
C LEU A 161 7.42 9.73 1.39
N GLY A 162 7.64 10.27 0.19
CA GLY A 162 6.70 11.20 -0.45
C GLY A 162 5.33 10.60 -0.67
N TYR A 163 5.29 9.40 -1.23
CA TYR A 163 4.06 8.64 -1.38
C TYR A 163 3.38 8.42 -0.02
N ARG A 164 4.14 7.98 1.00
CA ARG A 164 3.57 7.69 2.32
C ARG A 164 2.98 8.92 2.99
N LEU A 165 3.68 10.05 2.95
CA LEU A 165 3.19 11.30 3.53
C LEU A 165 1.95 11.83 2.80
N LEU A 166 1.92 11.72 1.47
CA LEU A 166 0.76 12.09 0.66
C LEU A 166 -0.46 11.21 1.02
N ALA A 167 -0.28 9.90 1.08
CA ALA A 167 -1.33 8.96 1.47
C ALA A 167 -1.85 9.24 2.90
N LEU A 168 -0.95 9.52 3.85
CA LEU A 168 -1.33 9.91 5.20
C LEU A 168 -2.13 11.21 5.22
N MET A 169 -1.75 12.20 4.42
CA MET A 169 -2.46 13.47 4.35
C MET A 169 -3.85 13.35 3.72
N ALA A 170 -3.96 12.55 2.65
CA ALA A 170 -5.17 12.46 1.83
C ALA A 170 -6.25 11.52 2.40
N GLU A 171 -5.83 10.43 3.05
CA GLU A 171 -6.69 9.27 3.27
C GLU A 171 -6.67 8.73 4.71
N SER A 172 -5.74 9.18 5.56
CA SER A 172 -5.68 8.73 6.95
C SER A 172 -6.51 9.63 7.89
N PRO A 173 -6.66 9.28 9.18
CA PRO A 173 -7.25 10.16 10.18
C PRO A 173 -6.58 11.54 10.31
N MET A 174 -5.42 11.75 9.69
CA MET A 174 -4.73 13.04 9.62
C MET A 174 -5.42 14.04 8.69
N ARG A 175 -6.29 13.59 7.76
CA ARG A 175 -7.07 14.46 6.86
C ARG A 175 -7.88 15.52 7.61
N ALA A 176 -8.31 15.22 8.83
CA ALA A 176 -9.07 16.15 9.70
C ALA A 176 -8.25 17.39 10.12
N ARG A 177 -6.93 17.40 9.89
CA ARG A 177 -6.04 18.54 10.15
C ARG A 177 -5.65 19.31 8.90
N VAL A 178 -6.21 18.94 7.74
CA VAL A 178 -5.84 19.50 6.45
C VAL A 178 -7.02 20.33 5.92
N PRO A 179 -6.80 21.57 5.48
CA PRO A 179 -7.84 22.38 4.87
C PRO A 179 -8.40 21.72 3.60
N VAL A 180 -9.63 22.09 3.23
CA VAL A 180 -10.41 21.43 2.18
C VAL A 180 -9.70 21.47 0.81
N GLU A 181 -9.13 22.61 0.42
CA GLU A 181 -8.45 22.75 -0.88
C GLU A 181 -7.17 21.90 -1.00
N PRO A 182 -6.18 21.97 -0.09
CA PRO A 182 -5.02 21.09 -0.10
C PRO A 182 -5.41 19.62 -0.03
N LEU A 183 -6.44 19.27 0.74
CA LEU A 183 -6.92 17.89 0.85
C LEU A 183 -7.45 17.38 -0.50
N ALA A 184 -8.27 18.17 -1.20
CA ALA A 184 -8.80 17.81 -2.51
C ALA A 184 -7.68 17.63 -3.55
N LEU A 185 -6.67 18.51 -3.54
CA LEU A 185 -5.50 18.36 -4.41
C LEU A 185 -4.69 17.11 -4.04
N ALA A 186 -4.49 16.83 -2.76
CA ALA A 186 -3.77 15.65 -2.29
C ALA A 186 -4.45 14.35 -2.74
N GLN A 187 -5.78 14.26 -2.64
CA GLN A 187 -6.55 13.11 -3.10
C GLN A 187 -6.46 12.93 -4.62
N ARG A 188 -6.50 14.02 -5.40
CA ARG A 188 -6.29 13.97 -6.85
C ARG A 188 -4.89 13.47 -7.22
N LEU A 189 -3.86 14.02 -6.57
CA LEU A 189 -2.47 13.60 -6.79
C LEU A 189 -2.28 12.14 -6.40
N LEU A 190 -2.86 11.72 -5.27
CA LEU A 190 -2.80 10.35 -4.81
C LEU A 190 -3.40 9.39 -5.83
N GLY A 191 -4.57 9.72 -6.40
CA GLY A 191 -5.19 8.91 -7.46
C GLY A 191 -4.28 8.71 -8.68
N TRP A 192 -3.61 9.77 -9.14
CA TRP A 192 -2.64 9.67 -10.24
C TRP A 192 -1.39 8.87 -9.89
N ILE A 193 -0.89 8.99 -8.66
CA ILE A 193 0.30 8.29 -8.16
C ILE A 193 0.01 6.81 -7.90
N GLU A 194 -1.22 6.47 -7.52
CA GLU A 194 -1.67 5.10 -7.27
C GLU A 194 -2.14 4.40 -8.55
N TRP A 195 -2.58 5.13 -9.57
CA TRP A 195 -3.04 4.57 -10.84
C TRP A 195 -2.04 3.59 -11.50
N PRO A 196 -0.74 3.92 -11.72
CA PRO A 196 0.18 2.98 -12.36
C PRO A 196 0.42 1.73 -11.50
N VAL A 197 0.42 1.88 -10.18
CA VAL A 197 0.56 0.76 -9.23
C VAL A 197 -0.67 -0.14 -9.30
N ALA A 198 -1.87 0.45 -9.36
CA ALA A 198 -3.13 -0.26 -9.50
C ALA A 198 -3.19 -1.07 -10.81
N GLN A 199 -2.68 -0.52 -11.91
CA GLN A 199 -2.58 -1.25 -13.18
C GLN A 199 -1.69 -2.49 -13.01
N LEU A 200 -0.47 -2.31 -12.49
CA LEU A 200 0.46 -3.43 -12.26
C LEU A 200 -0.13 -4.49 -11.34
N MET A 201 -0.85 -4.09 -10.28
CA MET A 201 -1.55 -5.03 -9.40
C MET A 201 -2.67 -5.78 -10.14
N ALA A 202 -3.49 -5.10 -10.94
CA ALA A 202 -4.53 -5.77 -11.73
C ALA A 202 -3.93 -6.80 -12.72
N PHE A 203 -2.83 -6.46 -13.38
CA PHE A 203 -2.09 -7.43 -14.21
C PHE A 203 -1.50 -8.57 -13.40
N SER A 204 -1.02 -8.30 -12.19
CA SER A 204 -0.49 -9.34 -11.29
C SER A 204 -1.58 -10.31 -10.86
N MET A 205 -2.80 -9.83 -10.57
CA MET A 205 -3.95 -10.72 -10.29
C MET A 205 -4.28 -11.59 -11.50
N ALA A 206 -4.26 -11.01 -12.70
CA ALA A 206 -4.52 -11.75 -13.92
C ALA A 206 -3.47 -12.85 -14.18
N LEU A 207 -2.21 -12.61 -13.81
CA LEU A 207 -1.11 -13.57 -14.00
C LEU A 207 -1.12 -14.70 -12.95
N VAL A 208 -1.53 -14.39 -11.72
CA VAL A 208 -1.49 -15.30 -10.57
C VAL A 208 -2.78 -16.09 -10.40
N GLY A 209 -3.92 -15.57 -10.89
CA GLY A 209 -5.22 -16.21 -10.83
C GLY A 209 -5.79 -16.46 -12.22
N ASN A 210 -7.10 -16.20 -12.38
CA ASN A 210 -7.79 -16.40 -13.63
C ASN A 210 -7.68 -15.16 -14.55
N PHE A 211 -6.79 -15.23 -15.54
CA PHE A 211 -6.52 -14.12 -16.46
C PHE A 211 -7.77 -13.59 -17.17
N ASP A 212 -8.63 -14.49 -17.68
CA ASP A 212 -9.83 -14.10 -18.42
C ASP A 212 -10.82 -13.34 -17.54
N THR A 213 -11.03 -13.82 -16.31
CA THR A 213 -11.88 -13.16 -15.32
C THR A 213 -11.34 -11.78 -14.94
N ALA A 214 -10.05 -11.69 -14.60
CA ALA A 214 -9.41 -10.44 -14.20
C ALA A 214 -9.43 -9.41 -15.35
N TRP A 215 -9.13 -9.85 -16.57
CA TRP A 215 -9.12 -8.99 -17.76
C TRP A 215 -10.51 -8.47 -18.12
N LYS A 216 -11.54 -9.32 -18.05
CA LYS A 216 -12.93 -8.91 -18.26
C LYS A 216 -13.38 -7.89 -17.22
N ALA A 217 -13.09 -8.15 -15.93
CA ALA A 217 -13.42 -7.23 -14.85
C ALA A 217 -12.70 -5.89 -14.99
N TRP A 218 -11.43 -5.90 -15.39
CA TRP A 218 -10.64 -4.69 -15.62
C TRP A 218 -11.24 -3.82 -16.72
N ARG A 219 -11.60 -4.40 -17.87
CA ARG A 219 -12.25 -3.66 -18.98
C ARG A 219 -13.65 -3.17 -18.61
N GLN A 220 -14.44 -3.98 -17.92
CA GLN A 220 -15.79 -3.59 -17.48
C GLN A 220 -15.76 -2.43 -16.49
N ALA A 221 -14.73 -2.36 -15.64
CA ALA A 221 -14.52 -1.28 -14.70
C ALA A 221 -13.78 -0.07 -15.30
N HIS A 222 -13.61 -0.03 -16.62
CA HIS A 222 -12.93 1.04 -17.36
C HIS A 222 -11.47 1.27 -16.95
N GLY A 223 -10.77 0.20 -16.59
CA GLY A 223 -9.35 0.25 -16.24
C GLY A 223 -8.47 0.78 -17.37
N GLU A 224 -8.92 0.73 -18.62
CA GLU A 224 -8.22 1.29 -19.78
C GLU A 224 -8.18 2.82 -19.80
N ARG A 225 -9.03 3.49 -19.01
CA ARG A 225 -9.13 4.95 -19.02
C ARG A 225 -8.06 5.59 -18.14
N LEU A 226 -7.41 6.62 -18.67
CA LEU A 226 -6.53 7.53 -17.92
C LEU A 226 -7.37 8.50 -17.06
N ALA A 227 -8.01 7.96 -16.03
CA ALA A 227 -8.94 8.71 -15.18
C ALA A 227 -8.33 9.14 -13.83
N GLY A 228 -7.12 8.68 -13.48
CA GLY A 228 -6.52 8.93 -12.16
C GLY A 228 -7.33 8.32 -11.01
N THR A 229 -8.13 7.29 -11.29
CA THR A 229 -8.95 6.58 -10.31
C THR A 229 -8.51 5.11 -10.22
N ILE A 230 -8.64 4.53 -9.02
CA ILE A 230 -8.22 3.16 -8.72
C ILE A 230 -9.39 2.21 -8.43
N GLY A 231 -10.63 2.66 -8.63
CA GLY A 231 -11.83 1.87 -8.32
C GLY A 231 -11.94 0.57 -9.13
N PHE A 232 -11.31 0.50 -10.30
CA PHE A 232 -11.25 -0.73 -11.10
C PHE A 232 -10.53 -1.86 -10.36
N LEU A 233 -9.55 -1.55 -9.51
CA LEU A 233 -8.78 -2.54 -8.79
C LEU A 233 -9.67 -3.36 -7.83
N GLY A 234 -10.61 -2.70 -7.16
CA GLY A 234 -11.59 -3.35 -6.31
C GLY A 234 -12.51 -4.30 -7.07
N ALA A 235 -12.93 -3.91 -8.29
CA ALA A 235 -13.74 -4.75 -9.16
C ALA A 235 -12.97 -6.00 -9.64
N VAL A 236 -11.70 -5.84 -10.06
CA VAL A 236 -10.83 -6.95 -10.47
C VAL A 236 -10.58 -7.91 -9.32
N ALA A 237 -10.30 -7.39 -8.12
CA ALA A 237 -10.08 -8.20 -6.92
C ALA A 237 -11.31 -9.04 -6.56
N ARG A 238 -12.51 -8.43 -6.54
CA ARG A 238 -13.77 -9.15 -6.28
C ARG A 238 -14.03 -10.22 -7.31
N ALA A 239 -13.84 -9.91 -8.59
CA ALA A 239 -14.05 -10.88 -9.66
C ALA A 239 -13.09 -12.08 -9.54
N SER A 240 -11.82 -11.82 -9.20
CA SER A 240 -10.79 -12.84 -9.02
C SER A 240 -11.10 -13.76 -7.83
N VAL A 241 -11.40 -13.19 -6.65
CA VAL A 241 -11.76 -13.96 -5.45
C VAL A 241 -13.04 -14.76 -5.66
N SER A 242 -14.07 -14.16 -6.26
CA SER A 242 -15.30 -14.89 -6.58
C SER A 242 -15.12 -15.99 -7.63
N ALA A 243 -14.09 -15.94 -8.48
CA ALA A 243 -13.79 -17.03 -9.41
C ALA A 243 -13.11 -18.18 -8.67
N GLU A 244 -12.10 -17.89 -7.84
CA GLU A 244 -11.40 -18.90 -7.02
C GLU A 244 -12.38 -19.65 -6.09
N LEU A 245 -13.28 -18.94 -5.42
CA LEU A 245 -14.34 -19.56 -4.59
C LEU A 245 -15.30 -20.47 -5.37
N ARG A 246 -15.57 -20.18 -6.65
CA ARG A 246 -16.44 -21.01 -7.49
C ARG A 246 -15.74 -22.26 -7.98
N GLU A 247 -14.45 -22.14 -8.31
CA GLU A 247 -13.60 -23.27 -8.68
C GLU A 247 -13.46 -24.23 -7.49
N ASP A 248 -13.13 -23.71 -6.30
CA ASP A 248 -13.07 -24.51 -5.07
C ASP A 248 -14.38 -25.24 -4.79
N ALA A 249 -15.52 -24.54 -4.86
CA ALA A 249 -16.83 -25.15 -4.64
C ALA A 249 -17.15 -26.26 -5.65
N HIS A 250 -16.69 -26.13 -6.90
CA HIS A 250 -16.83 -27.15 -7.93
C HIS A 250 -16.01 -28.39 -7.57
N ASP A 251 -14.74 -28.20 -7.19
CA ASP A 251 -13.81 -29.27 -6.82
C ASP A 251 -14.30 -30.06 -5.58
N TYR A 252 -14.84 -29.37 -4.56
CA TYR A 252 -15.46 -30.05 -3.40
C TYR A 252 -16.65 -30.92 -3.82
N THR A 253 -17.50 -30.39 -4.71
CA THR A 253 -18.68 -31.11 -5.21
C THR A 253 -18.29 -32.33 -6.02
N GLU A 254 -17.26 -32.22 -6.88
CA GLU A 254 -16.74 -33.34 -7.67
C GLU A 254 -16.07 -34.41 -6.79
N ALA A 255 -15.36 -33.99 -5.74
CA ALA A 255 -14.77 -34.88 -4.75
C ALA A 255 -15.80 -35.52 -3.78
N GLY A 256 -17.08 -35.18 -3.87
CA GLY A 256 -18.13 -35.65 -2.97
C GLY A 256 -17.97 -35.17 -1.52
N LEU A 257 -17.21 -34.09 -1.30
CA LEU A 257 -16.95 -33.48 0.00
C LEU A 257 -17.88 -32.28 0.21
N LEU A 258 -18.30 -32.07 1.46
CA LEU A 258 -19.00 -30.82 1.82
C LEU A 258 -17.95 -29.73 2.07
N PRO A 259 -18.17 -28.50 1.55
CA PRO A 259 -17.25 -27.40 1.79
C PRO A 259 -17.11 -27.16 3.29
N VAL A 260 -15.87 -27.09 3.79
CA VAL A 260 -15.61 -26.69 5.17
C VAL A 260 -16.00 -25.22 5.30
N TRP A 261 -17.00 -24.92 6.13
CA TRP A 261 -17.42 -23.54 6.40
C TRP A 261 -16.29 -22.78 7.12
N GLN A 262 -15.45 -22.10 6.34
CA GLN A 262 -14.49 -21.16 6.89
C GLN A 262 -15.20 -19.86 7.26
N ARG A 263 -14.86 -19.27 8.42
CA ARG A 263 -15.31 -17.91 8.74
C ARG A 263 -14.65 -16.95 7.75
N LEU A 264 -15.47 -16.27 6.93
CA LEU A 264 -15.06 -15.22 5.97
C LEU A 264 -14.03 -15.69 4.91
N PRO A 265 -14.39 -16.65 4.03
CA PRO A 265 -13.45 -17.20 3.04
C PRO A 265 -12.92 -16.12 2.08
N ASP A 266 -13.78 -15.18 1.64
CA ASP A 266 -13.43 -14.05 0.78
C ASP A 266 -12.22 -13.24 1.29
N LEU A 267 -12.09 -13.07 2.61
CA LEU A 267 -10.99 -12.30 3.21
C LEU A 267 -9.68 -13.07 3.19
N ARG A 268 -9.73 -14.38 3.47
CA ARG A 268 -8.55 -15.25 3.42
C ARG A 268 -8.03 -15.38 1.99
N ASP A 269 -8.92 -15.54 1.02
CA ASP A 269 -8.56 -15.63 -0.39
C ASP A 269 -8.04 -14.29 -0.93
N ALA A 270 -8.64 -13.17 -0.54
CA ALA A 270 -8.11 -11.85 -0.85
C ALA A 270 -6.68 -11.67 -0.32
N MET A 271 -6.42 -12.12 0.91
CA MET A 271 -5.07 -12.06 1.49
C MET A 271 -4.10 -13.01 0.78
N SER A 272 -4.51 -14.25 0.50
CA SER A 272 -3.73 -15.22 -0.29
C SER A 272 -3.34 -14.63 -1.65
N LEU A 273 -4.29 -14.02 -2.35
CA LEU A 273 -4.06 -13.32 -3.62
C LEU A 273 -3.04 -12.20 -3.47
N VAL A 274 -3.15 -11.38 -2.42
CA VAL A 274 -2.19 -10.32 -2.10
C VAL A 274 -0.78 -10.87 -1.88
N TRP A 275 -0.64 -11.95 -1.12
CA TRP A 275 0.65 -12.62 -0.89
C TRP A 275 1.25 -13.18 -2.18
N ARG A 276 0.46 -13.86 -3.01
CA ARG A 276 0.93 -14.39 -4.29
C ARG A 276 1.39 -13.27 -5.23
N MET A 277 0.66 -12.15 -5.29
CA MET A 277 1.10 -10.96 -6.03
C MET A 277 2.38 -10.36 -5.46
N LEU A 278 2.52 -10.30 -4.13
CA LEU A 278 3.73 -9.78 -3.49
C LEU A 278 4.93 -10.66 -3.87
N LEU A 279 4.80 -11.99 -3.78
CA LEU A 279 5.83 -12.93 -4.19
C LEU A 279 6.22 -12.76 -5.66
N LEU A 280 5.25 -12.57 -6.55
CA LEU A 280 5.51 -12.25 -7.97
C LEU A 280 6.37 -10.99 -8.11
N TRP A 281 6.02 -9.91 -7.42
CA TRP A 281 6.79 -8.66 -7.46
C TRP A 281 8.20 -8.84 -6.89
N LEU A 282 8.34 -9.59 -5.80
CA LEU A 282 9.64 -9.90 -5.22
C LEU A 282 10.51 -10.76 -6.15
N ALA A 283 9.90 -11.71 -6.86
CA ALA A 283 10.59 -12.53 -7.86
C ALA A 283 11.08 -11.67 -9.04
N LEU A 284 10.23 -10.77 -9.56
CA LEU A 284 10.60 -9.82 -10.60
C LEU A 284 11.72 -8.88 -10.15
N LEU A 285 11.66 -8.39 -8.92
CA LEU A 285 12.71 -7.57 -8.32
C LEU A 285 14.01 -8.36 -8.20
N ALA A 286 13.97 -9.61 -7.71
CA ALA A 286 15.12 -10.48 -7.59
C ALA A 286 15.79 -10.72 -8.96
N LEU A 287 15.00 -10.99 -10.00
CA LEU A 287 15.49 -11.12 -11.38
C LEU A 287 16.16 -9.83 -11.87
N LEU A 288 15.58 -8.66 -11.59
CA LEU A 288 16.17 -7.38 -11.96
C LEU A 288 17.51 -7.13 -11.22
N VAL A 289 17.62 -7.55 -9.96
CA VAL A 289 18.88 -7.46 -9.19
C VAL A 289 19.96 -8.29 -9.85
N ILE A 290 19.62 -9.54 -10.20
CA ILE A 290 20.54 -10.48 -10.83
C ILE A 290 20.95 -9.96 -12.20
N ALA A 291 20.00 -9.52 -13.02
CA ALA A 291 20.29 -8.95 -14.33
C ALA A 291 21.21 -7.72 -14.24
N GLY A 292 20.95 -6.82 -13.28
CA GLY A 292 21.79 -5.65 -13.04
C GLY A 292 23.15 -5.96 -12.39
N TRP A 293 23.38 -7.20 -11.93
CA TRP A 293 24.69 -7.69 -11.50
C TRP A 293 25.51 -8.27 -12.65
N VAL A 294 24.82 -8.79 -13.67
CA VAL A 294 25.45 -9.44 -14.83
C VAL A 294 25.91 -8.42 -15.87
N THR A 295 25.34 -7.21 -15.87
CA THR A 295 25.74 -6.06 -16.71
C THR A 295 26.67 -5.10 -15.98
#